data_AF-A0A853MBZ5-F1
#
_entry.id   AF-A0A853MBZ5-F1
#
_cell.length_a   1.000
_cell.length_b   1.000
_cell.length_c   1.000
_cell.angle_alpha   90.00
_cell.angle_beta   90.00
_cell.angle_gamma   90.00
#
_symmetry.space_group_name_H-M   'P 1'
#
loop_
_entity.id
_entity.type
_entity.pdbx_description
1 polymer ?
#
loop_
_entity_poly.entity_id
_entity_poly.type
_entity_poly.pdbx_seq_one_letter_code
_entity_poly.pdbx_strand_id
1 'polypeptide(L)'
;MATTADEVWKLLGELIESQKETERKFQETERFLREQSQETDRKFQETERFLREQSKKRISEVPRNGTSLARAVQETERLLREQSQENRAFPARAVQETDRKFQETDRLLREESKRVNNQIGQLGNRLGEFVESQVRPAAVKLFQERGIAVKEIASNTYIQTGKEGLEIDLLVINSSDIILIEAKSKVSEDDVNEHLERLSKFKRFFPRYESYRVLGAVAGMVIPLDVSRYAYRKGLFVIGQSGDNLVILNDDKFRPRGW
;
A
#
# COMPACT_ATOMS: atom_id res chain seq x y z
N MET A 1 14.78 24.55 5.22
CA MET A 1 15.43 23.36 4.64
C MET A 1 14.41 22.72 3.72
N ALA A 2 14.70 22.62 2.42
CA ALA A 2 13.77 22.03 1.46
C ALA A 2 13.91 20.51 1.54
N THR A 3 12.83 19.82 1.91
CA THR A 3 12.77 18.36 1.94
C THR A 3 12.97 17.84 0.53
N THR A 4 13.93 16.95 0.32
CA THR A 4 14.20 16.39 -1.03
C THR A 4 13.12 15.37 -1.40
N ALA A 5 12.93 15.11 -2.70
CA ALA A 5 11.96 14.10 -3.16
C ALA A 5 12.24 12.71 -2.55
N ASP A 6 13.51 12.36 -2.35
CA ASP A 6 13.92 11.12 -1.69
C ASP A 6 13.49 11.04 -0.22
N GLU A 7 13.60 12.14 0.52
CA GLU A 7 13.15 12.21 1.91
C GLU A 7 11.63 12.05 2.02
N VAL A 8 10.86 12.64 1.09
CA VAL A 8 9.41 12.47 1.02
C VAL A 8 9.04 11.01 0.77
N TRP A 9 9.71 10.33 -0.18
CA TRP A 9 9.47 8.92 -0.46
C TRP A 9 9.84 8.01 0.71
N LYS A 10 10.93 8.32 1.43
CA LYS A 10 11.33 7.59 2.62
C LYS A 10 10.27 7.70 3.72
N LEU A 11 9.78 8.90 4.00
CA LEU A 11 8.72 9.14 4.98
C LEU A 11 7.41 8.43 4.59
N LEU A 12 7.05 8.43 3.31
CA LEU A 12 5.89 7.68 2.81
C LEU A 12 6.06 6.17 3.02
N GLY A 13 7.25 5.63 2.74
CA GLY A 13 7.56 4.22 2.99
C GLY A 13 7.46 3.86 4.48
N GLU A 14 8.04 4.69 5.35
CA GLU A 14 7.98 4.52 6.81
C GLU A 14 6.52 4.57 7.32
N LEU A 15 5.69 5.46 6.77
CA LEU A 15 4.27 5.55 7.11
C LEU A 15 3.50 4.28 6.71
N ILE A 16 3.76 3.74 5.51
CA ILE A 16 3.14 2.49 5.02
C ILE A 16 3.54 1.31 5.92
N GLU A 17 4.82 1.20 6.28
CA GLU A 17 5.29 0.11 7.16
C GLU A 17 4.73 0.24 8.58
N SER A 18 4.68 1.45 9.14
CA SER A 18 4.06 1.73 10.43
C SER A 18 2.57 1.34 10.47
N GLN A 19 1.83 1.60 9.38
CA GLN A 19 0.44 1.15 9.23
C GLN A 19 0.32 -0.37 9.23
N LYS A 20 1.16 -1.08 8.45
CA LYS A 20 1.16 -2.56 8.43
C LYS A 20 1.49 -3.16 9.78
N GLU A 21 2.46 -2.58 10.50
CA GLU A 21 2.83 -3.03 11.84
C GLU A 21 1.69 -2.84 12.84
N THR A 22 0.99 -1.70 12.76
CA THR A 22 -0.18 -1.40 13.61
C THR A 22 -1.30 -2.42 13.40
N GLU A 23 -1.65 -2.71 12.14
CA GLU A 23 -2.65 -3.72 11.79
C GLU A 23 -2.26 -5.11 12.32
N ARG A 24 -0.99 -5.49 12.15
CA ARG A 24 -0.49 -6.77 12.66
C ARG A 24 -0.58 -6.89 14.18
N LYS A 25 -0.15 -5.88 14.92
CA LYS A 25 -0.23 -5.85 16.39
C LYS A 25 -1.68 -5.91 16.87
N PHE A 26 -2.59 -5.26 16.15
CA PHE A 26 -4.02 -5.32 16.45
C PHE A 26 -4.57 -6.74 16.29
N GLN A 27 -4.24 -7.43 15.19
CA GLN A 27 -4.64 -8.84 14.95
C GLN A 27 -4.04 -9.80 16.00
N GLU A 28 -2.79 -9.60 16.40
CA GLU A 28 -2.14 -10.38 17.47
C GLU A 28 -2.86 -10.18 18.81
N THR A 29 -3.26 -8.94 19.12
CA THR A 29 -4.01 -8.61 20.34
C THR A 29 -5.40 -9.26 20.33
N GLU A 30 -6.11 -9.23 19.20
CA GLU A 30 -7.42 -9.89 19.06
C GLU A 30 -7.30 -11.40 19.30
N ARG A 31 -6.29 -12.04 18.71
CA ARG A 31 -6.05 -13.47 18.90
C ARG A 31 -5.78 -13.81 20.37
N PHE A 32 -4.91 -13.04 21.03
CA PHE A 32 -4.58 -13.23 22.44
C PHE A 32 -5.82 -13.12 23.33
N LEU A 33 -6.68 -12.12 23.11
CA LEU A 33 -7.91 -11.94 23.87
C LEU A 33 -8.90 -13.09 23.67
N ARG A 34 -9.05 -13.59 22.44
CA ARG A 34 -9.89 -14.77 22.15
C ARG A 34 -9.36 -16.02 22.87
N GLU A 35 -8.05 -16.22 22.88
CA GLU A 35 -7.43 -17.34 23.59
C GLU A 35 -7.64 -17.25 25.10
N GLN A 36 -7.44 -16.06 25.69
CA GLN A 36 -7.69 -15.82 27.12
C GLN A 36 -9.16 -16.01 27.50
N SER A 37 -10.09 -15.60 26.64
CA SER A 37 -11.52 -15.84 26.83
C SER A 37 -11.84 -17.34 26.84
N GLN A 38 -11.32 -18.10 25.87
CA GLN A 38 -11.52 -19.56 25.81
C GLN A 38 -10.90 -20.28 27.01
N GLU A 39 -9.72 -19.85 27.47
CA GLU A 39 -9.07 -20.43 28.65
C GLU A 39 -9.89 -20.16 29.93
N THR A 40 -10.42 -18.94 30.07
CA THR A 40 -11.29 -18.57 31.19
C THR A 40 -12.56 -19.43 31.21
N ASP A 41 -13.19 -19.62 30.05
CA ASP A 41 -14.37 -20.49 29.92
C ASP A 41 -14.06 -21.94 30.27
N ARG A 42 -12.89 -22.46 29.86
CA ARG A 42 -12.46 -23.83 30.22
C ARG A 42 -12.28 -23.99 31.73
N LYS A 43 -11.53 -23.08 32.37
CA LYS A 43 -11.32 -23.10 33.84
C LYS A 43 -12.64 -23.01 34.60
N PHE A 44 -13.59 -22.23 34.09
CA PHE A 44 -14.92 -22.14 34.68
C PHE A 44 -15.69 -23.46 34.58
N GLN A 45 -15.69 -24.10 33.40
CA GLN A 45 -16.33 -25.41 33.22
C GLN A 45 -15.71 -26.50 34.09
N GLU A 46 -14.39 -26.50 34.27
CA GLU A 46 -13.69 -27.42 35.18
C GLU A 46 -14.12 -27.20 36.64
N THR A 47 -14.19 -25.94 37.07
CA THR A 47 -14.64 -25.56 38.42
C THR A 47 -16.10 -25.99 38.66
N GLU A 48 -16.99 -25.76 37.70
CA GLU A 48 -18.39 -26.22 37.76
C GLU A 48 -18.48 -27.75 37.89
N ARG A 49 -17.70 -28.50 37.11
CA ARG A 49 -17.67 -29.98 37.19
C ARG A 49 -17.20 -30.45 38.57
N PHE A 50 -16.10 -29.88 39.07
CA PHE A 50 -15.55 -30.24 40.38
C PHE A 50 -16.56 -29.99 41.52
N LEU A 51 -17.19 -28.81 41.54
CA LEU A 51 -18.22 -28.48 42.53
C LEU A 51 -19.40 -29.44 42.45
N ARG A 52 -19.84 -29.80 41.24
CA ARG A 52 -20.96 -30.72 41.04
C ARG A 52 -20.65 -32.14 41.53
N GLU A 53 -19.42 -32.60 41.36
CA GLU A 53 -18.96 -33.89 41.89
C GLU A 53 -18.86 -33.89 43.41
N GLN A 54 -18.30 -32.84 44.02
CA GLN A 54 -18.20 -32.67 45.47
C GLN A 54 -19.58 -32.67 46.14
N SER A 55 -20.53 -31.93 45.57
CA SER A 55 -21.91 -31.88 46.07
C SER A 55 -22.60 -33.24 45.99
N LYS A 56 -22.43 -33.98 44.87
CA LYS A 56 -22.98 -35.34 44.72
C LYS A 56 -22.46 -36.30 45.79
N LYS A 57 -21.15 -36.27 46.08
CA LYS A 57 -20.54 -37.12 47.12
C LYS A 57 -21.10 -36.81 48.51
N ARG A 58 -21.14 -35.53 48.90
CA ARG A 58 -21.70 -35.13 50.20
C ARG A 58 -23.17 -35.52 50.36
N ILE A 59 -23.99 -35.37 49.31
CA ILE A 59 -25.42 -35.74 49.37
C ILE A 59 -25.60 -37.25 49.58
N SER A 60 -24.73 -38.09 49.02
CA SER A 60 -24.79 -39.54 49.24
C SER A 60 -24.40 -39.99 50.64
N GLU A 61 -23.69 -39.16 51.41
CA GLU A 61 -23.21 -39.46 52.76
C GLU A 61 -24.16 -38.97 53.88
N VAL A 62 -25.21 -38.21 53.54
CA VAL A 62 -26.16 -37.65 54.53
C VAL A 62 -27.29 -38.65 54.83
N PRO A 63 -27.51 -39.05 56.11
CA PRO A 63 -28.62 -39.93 56.48
C PRO A 63 -30.00 -39.29 56.23
N ARG A 64 -30.96 -40.07 55.73
CA ARG A 64 -32.32 -39.63 55.30
C ARG A 64 -33.25 -39.07 56.39
N ASN A 65 -32.82 -38.95 57.64
CA ASN A 65 -33.69 -38.55 58.75
C ASN A 65 -33.63 -37.04 59.00
N GLY A 66 -34.62 -36.30 58.49
CA GLY A 66 -34.90 -34.92 58.90
C GLY A 66 -35.33 -34.00 57.76
N THR A 67 -36.61 -33.62 57.75
CA THR A 67 -37.21 -32.64 56.82
C THR A 67 -36.51 -31.27 56.83
N SER A 68 -35.80 -30.91 57.91
CA SER A 68 -35.02 -29.67 58.01
C SER A 68 -33.69 -29.73 57.23
N LEU A 69 -33.03 -30.89 57.22
CA LEU A 69 -31.75 -31.09 56.52
C LEU A 69 -31.94 -31.11 55.01
N ALA A 70 -33.02 -31.71 54.53
CA ALA A 70 -33.40 -31.69 53.11
C ALA A 70 -33.65 -30.25 52.60
N ARG A 71 -34.33 -29.41 53.39
CA ARG A 71 -34.54 -27.99 53.05
C ARG A 71 -33.23 -27.20 53.00
N ALA A 72 -32.35 -27.39 53.98
CA ALA A 72 -31.05 -26.72 54.01
C ALA A 72 -30.18 -27.08 52.80
N VAL A 73 -30.17 -28.35 52.38
CA VAL A 73 -29.47 -28.79 51.15
C VAL A 73 -30.07 -28.12 49.91
N GLN A 74 -31.40 -28.06 49.80
CA GLN A 74 -32.10 -27.48 48.66
C GLN A 74 -31.86 -25.96 48.53
N GLU A 75 -31.83 -25.25 49.67
CA GLU A 75 -31.53 -23.82 49.74
C GLU A 75 -30.07 -23.52 49.38
N THR A 76 -29.14 -24.38 49.84
CA THR A 76 -27.72 -24.29 49.47
C THR A 76 -27.51 -24.56 47.97
N GLU A 77 -28.22 -25.54 47.38
CA GLU A 77 -28.18 -25.78 45.94
C GLU A 77 -28.72 -24.60 45.12
N ARG A 78 -29.77 -23.95 45.61
CA ARG A 78 -30.35 -22.76 44.96
C ARG A 78 -29.36 -21.60 44.96
N LEU A 79 -28.76 -21.29 46.11
CA LEU A 79 -27.74 -20.24 46.23
C LEU A 79 -26.53 -20.52 45.35
N LEU A 80 -26.07 -21.78 45.31
CA LEU A 80 -24.98 -22.21 44.41
C LEU A 80 -25.34 -22.00 42.93
N ARG A 81 -26.58 -22.28 42.52
CA ARG A 81 -27.05 -22.06 41.13
C ARG A 81 -27.13 -20.58 40.79
N GLU A 82 -27.67 -19.75 41.67
CA GLU A 82 -27.76 -18.30 41.48
C GLU A 82 -26.34 -17.70 41.37
N GLN A 83 -25.44 -18.07 42.28
CA GLN A 83 -24.06 -17.58 42.29
C GLN A 83 -23.24 -18.07 41.09
N SER A 84 -23.46 -19.30 40.62
CA SER A 84 -22.80 -19.80 39.39
C SER A 84 -23.33 -19.12 38.13
N GLN A 85 -24.63 -18.81 38.06
CA GLN A 85 -25.19 -18.00 36.96
C GLN A 85 -24.63 -16.58 36.94
N GLU A 86 -24.54 -15.92 38.10
CA GLU A 86 -23.93 -14.59 38.22
C GLU A 86 -22.45 -14.60 37.82
N ASN A 87 -21.68 -15.58 38.33
CA ASN A 87 -20.27 -15.74 38.00
C ASN A 87 -20.03 -16.06 36.52
N ARG A 88 -21.02 -16.62 35.81
CA ARG A 88 -20.94 -16.87 34.36
C ARG A 88 -21.34 -15.64 33.53
N ALA A 89 -22.32 -14.88 34.01
CA ALA A 89 -22.87 -13.73 33.29
C ALA A 89 -21.90 -12.55 33.25
N PHE A 90 -21.14 -12.30 34.32
CA PHE A 90 -20.18 -11.20 34.38
C PHE A 90 -19.04 -11.31 33.34
N PRO A 91 -18.25 -12.40 33.28
CA PRO A 91 -17.18 -12.54 32.28
C PRO A 91 -17.74 -12.60 30.85
N ALA A 92 -18.89 -13.23 30.63
CA ALA A 92 -19.52 -13.27 29.31
C ALA A 92 -19.88 -11.87 28.78
N ARG A 93 -20.41 -10.99 29.66
CA ARG A 93 -20.71 -9.60 29.29
C ARG A 93 -19.44 -8.79 29.02
N ALA A 94 -18.41 -8.96 29.84
CA ALA A 94 -17.13 -8.26 29.67
C ALA A 94 -16.45 -8.65 28.35
N VAL A 95 -16.46 -9.94 27.99
CA VAL A 95 -15.95 -10.43 26.70
C VAL A 95 -16.77 -9.86 25.55
N GLN A 96 -18.10 -9.91 25.62
CA GLN A 96 -18.95 -9.39 24.55
C GLN A 96 -18.77 -7.88 24.32
N GLU A 97 -18.62 -7.09 25.39
CA GLU A 97 -18.35 -5.65 25.28
C GLU A 97 -16.96 -5.38 24.69
N THR A 98 -15.96 -6.16 25.10
CA THR A 98 -14.60 -6.09 24.54
C THR A 98 -14.60 -6.44 23.06
N ASP A 99 -15.24 -7.53 22.65
CA ASP A 99 -15.38 -7.93 21.25
C ASP A 99 -16.05 -6.85 20.41
N ARG A 100 -17.10 -6.19 20.93
CA ARG A 100 -17.75 -5.07 20.24
C ARG A 100 -16.82 -3.89 20.06
N LYS A 101 -16.11 -3.47 21.12
CA LYS A 101 -15.14 -2.36 21.04
C LYS A 101 -14.00 -2.69 20.07
N PHE A 102 -13.54 -3.95 20.04
CA PHE A 102 -12.55 -4.41 19.06
C PHE A 102 -13.09 -4.36 17.63
N GLN A 103 -14.31 -4.85 17.38
CA GLN A 103 -14.92 -4.77 16.04
C GLN A 103 -15.10 -3.33 15.57
N GLU A 104 -15.51 -2.43 16.46
CA GLU A 104 -15.63 -1.00 16.16
C GLU A 104 -14.25 -0.38 15.86
N THR A 105 -13.23 -0.71 16.66
CA THR A 105 -11.85 -0.24 16.46
C THR A 105 -11.26 -0.78 15.16
N ASP A 106 -11.44 -2.06 14.85
CA ASP A 106 -11.03 -2.70 13.58
C ASP A 106 -11.66 -2.00 12.38
N ARG A 107 -12.96 -1.69 12.48
CA ARG A 107 -13.67 -0.95 11.43
C ARG A 107 -13.09 0.44 11.23
N LEU A 108 -12.88 1.20 12.31
CA LEU A 108 -12.31 2.55 12.24
C LEU A 108 -10.88 2.52 11.69
N LEU A 109 -10.05 1.59 12.15
CA LEU A 109 -8.69 1.39 11.64
C LEU A 109 -8.71 1.12 10.13
N ARG A 110 -9.57 0.21 9.65
CA ARG A 110 -9.69 -0.08 8.21
C ARG A 110 -10.20 1.12 7.40
N GLU A 111 -11.15 1.88 7.93
CA GLU A 111 -11.67 3.08 7.28
C GLU A 111 -10.57 4.17 7.19
N GLU A 112 -9.82 4.40 8.26
CA GLU A 112 -8.67 5.31 8.29
C GLU A 112 -7.53 4.84 7.38
N SER A 113 -7.14 3.57 7.41
CA SER A 113 -6.10 3.04 6.51
C SER A 113 -6.50 3.20 5.04
N LYS A 114 -7.77 2.98 4.69
CA LYS A 114 -8.28 3.25 3.33
C LYS A 114 -8.17 4.73 2.97
N ARG A 115 -8.55 5.62 3.89
CA ARG A 115 -8.46 7.06 3.69
C ARG A 115 -7.02 7.52 3.47
N VAL A 116 -6.10 7.05 4.30
CA VAL A 116 -4.66 7.34 4.20
C VAL A 116 -4.09 6.81 2.88
N ASN A 117 -4.39 5.56 2.52
CA ASN A 117 -3.93 4.99 1.24
C ASN A 117 -4.43 5.79 0.04
N ASN A 118 -5.69 6.22 0.04
CA ASN A 118 -6.23 7.07 -1.01
C ASN A 118 -5.51 8.42 -1.08
N GLN A 119 -5.22 9.05 0.06
CA GLN A 119 -4.48 10.31 0.12
C GLN A 119 -3.05 10.15 -0.39
N ILE A 120 -2.36 9.07 -0.02
CA ILE A 120 -1.02 8.74 -0.52
C ILE A 120 -1.04 8.55 -2.03
N GLY A 121 -2.02 7.81 -2.57
CA GLY A 121 -2.19 7.63 -4.01
C GLY A 121 -2.40 8.97 -4.74
N GLN A 122 -3.25 9.84 -4.21
CA GLN A 122 -3.47 11.18 -4.76
C GLN A 122 -2.21 12.05 -4.74
N LEU A 123 -1.40 11.97 -3.69
CA LEU A 123 -0.11 12.66 -3.61
C LEU A 123 0.88 12.11 -4.65
N GLY A 124 0.95 10.79 -4.83
CA GLY A 124 1.76 10.16 -5.86
C GLY A 124 1.43 10.66 -7.27
N ASN A 125 0.14 10.72 -7.61
CA ASN A 125 -0.31 11.24 -8.90
C ASN A 125 0.07 12.72 -9.10
N ARG A 126 -0.13 13.56 -8.09
CA ARG A 126 0.25 14.98 -8.15
C ARG A 126 1.75 15.19 -8.30
N LEU A 127 2.57 14.31 -7.71
CA LEU A 127 4.02 14.35 -7.91
C LEU A 127 4.39 13.98 -9.35
N GLY A 128 3.69 13.03 -9.98
CA GLY A 128 3.83 12.72 -11.40
C GLY A 128 3.53 13.94 -12.28
N GLU A 129 2.34 14.54 -12.11
CA GLU A 129 1.93 15.76 -12.84
C GLU A 129 2.93 16.92 -12.65
N PHE A 130 3.49 17.06 -11.45
CA PHE A 130 4.51 18.07 -11.17
C PHE A 130 5.81 17.80 -11.94
N VAL A 131 6.27 16.54 -11.99
CA VAL A 131 7.45 16.18 -12.77
C VAL A 131 7.23 16.46 -14.25
N GLU A 132 6.11 16.02 -14.82
CA GLU A 132 5.75 16.31 -16.21
C GLU A 132 5.76 17.81 -16.51
N SER A 133 5.20 18.61 -15.60
CA SER A 133 5.16 20.07 -15.70
C SER A 133 6.54 20.73 -15.66
N GLN A 134 7.52 20.13 -14.98
CA GLN A 134 8.92 20.59 -14.97
C GLN A 134 9.69 20.12 -16.20
N VAL A 135 9.46 18.87 -16.62
CA VAL A 135 10.14 18.26 -17.77
C VAL A 135 9.75 18.95 -19.07
N ARG A 136 8.48 19.32 -19.24
CA ARG A 136 7.98 19.96 -20.46
C ARG A 136 8.77 21.20 -20.91
N PRO A 137 8.90 22.26 -20.07
CA PRO A 137 9.67 23.43 -20.46
C PRO A 137 11.18 23.14 -20.58
N ALA A 138 11.72 22.23 -19.78
CA ALA A 138 13.14 21.87 -19.81
C ALA A 138 13.53 21.11 -21.08
N ALA A 139 12.66 20.23 -21.57
CA ALA A 139 12.93 19.37 -22.72
C ALA A 139 13.31 20.16 -23.98
N VAL A 140 12.68 21.32 -24.22
CA VAL A 140 13.04 22.23 -25.33
C VAL A 140 14.52 22.56 -25.28
N LYS A 141 14.95 23.14 -24.15
CA LYS A 141 16.32 23.63 -23.95
C LYS A 141 17.30 22.47 -24.02
N LEU A 142 17.02 21.37 -23.33
CA LEU A 142 17.91 20.22 -23.23
C LEU A 142 18.18 19.56 -24.57
N PHE A 143 17.14 19.39 -25.41
CA PHE A 143 17.33 18.78 -26.72
C PHE A 143 17.93 19.75 -27.75
N GLN A 144 17.65 21.06 -27.64
CA GLN A 144 18.33 22.07 -28.44
C GLN A 144 19.84 22.10 -28.16
N GLU A 145 20.25 22.01 -26.89
CA GLU A 145 21.67 21.89 -26.50
C GLU A 145 22.34 20.62 -27.04
N ARG A 146 21.56 19.55 -27.28
CA ARG A 146 22.02 18.33 -27.97
C ARG A 146 21.97 18.41 -29.49
N GLY A 147 21.68 19.59 -30.07
CA GLY A 147 21.63 19.82 -31.51
C GLY A 147 20.32 19.35 -32.18
N ILE A 148 19.28 19.06 -31.39
CA ILE A 148 17.96 18.66 -31.91
C ILE A 148 17.07 19.90 -31.92
N ALA A 149 16.79 20.43 -33.11
CA ALA A 149 15.99 21.64 -33.29
C ALA A 149 14.49 21.38 -33.01
N VAL A 150 14.10 21.43 -31.74
CA VAL A 150 12.70 21.23 -31.32
C VAL A 150 11.76 22.22 -32.03
N LYS A 151 10.73 21.70 -32.71
CA LYS A 151 9.69 22.50 -33.38
C LYS A 151 8.36 22.48 -32.64
N GLU A 152 8.01 21.34 -32.09
CA GLU A 152 6.73 21.12 -31.44
C GLU A 152 6.92 20.25 -30.19
N ILE A 153 6.13 20.54 -29.17
CA ILE A 153 5.97 19.69 -27.99
C ILE A 153 4.49 19.36 -27.85
N ALA A 154 4.20 18.06 -27.76
CA ALA A 154 2.89 17.57 -27.36
C ALA A 154 3.00 16.86 -26.01
N SER A 155 1.91 16.86 -25.25
CA SER A 155 1.87 16.22 -23.93
C SER A 155 0.57 15.48 -23.72
N ASN A 156 0.60 14.49 -22.84
CA ASN A 156 -0.53 13.63 -22.49
C ASN A 156 -1.15 13.06 -23.78
N THR A 157 -0.29 12.58 -24.68
CA THR A 157 -0.73 12.10 -25.98
C THR A 157 -1.27 10.69 -25.80
N TYR A 158 -2.59 10.58 -25.91
CA TYR A 158 -3.31 9.32 -25.81
C TYR A 158 -3.88 8.92 -27.16
N ILE A 159 -3.72 7.65 -27.52
CA ILE A 159 -4.38 7.06 -28.68
C ILE A 159 -4.89 5.66 -28.36
N GLN A 160 -6.12 5.38 -28.79
CA GLN A 160 -6.75 4.06 -28.69
C GLN A 160 -6.94 3.51 -30.09
N THR A 161 -6.52 2.26 -30.33
CA THR A 161 -6.81 1.52 -31.56
C THR A 161 -7.42 0.16 -31.20
N GLY A 162 -8.73 0.03 -31.38
CA GLY A 162 -9.46 -1.16 -30.93
C GLY A 162 -9.35 -1.34 -29.41
N LYS A 163 -8.81 -2.48 -28.98
CA LYS A 163 -8.64 -2.82 -27.56
C LYS A 163 -7.30 -2.36 -26.96
N GLU A 164 -6.38 -1.87 -27.78
CA GLU A 164 -5.06 -1.44 -27.31
C GLU A 164 -4.99 0.09 -27.27
N GLY A 165 -4.31 0.62 -26.24
CA GLY A 165 -4.06 2.04 -26.06
C GLY A 165 -2.57 2.31 -25.90
N LEU A 166 -2.15 3.52 -26.26
CA LEU A 166 -0.81 4.02 -26.03
C LEU A 166 -0.92 5.43 -25.44
N GLU A 167 -0.32 5.60 -24.27
CA GLU A 167 -0.20 6.88 -23.58
C GLU A 167 1.28 7.27 -23.53
N ILE A 168 1.53 8.55 -23.80
CA ILE A 168 2.87 9.13 -23.84
C ILE A 168 2.81 10.49 -23.15
N ASP A 169 3.56 10.64 -22.06
CA ASP A 169 3.55 11.86 -21.25
C ASP A 169 4.00 13.06 -22.08
N LEU A 170 5.10 12.91 -22.83
CA LEU A 170 5.65 13.97 -23.65
C LEU A 170 6.23 13.49 -24.98
N LEU A 171 5.97 14.28 -26.02
CA LEU A 171 6.55 14.16 -27.34
C LEU A 171 7.31 15.43 -27.67
N VAL A 172 8.57 15.28 -28.08
CA VAL A 172 9.38 16.36 -28.65
C VAL A 172 9.57 16.06 -30.12
N ILE A 173 9.09 16.95 -30.99
CA ILE A 173 9.00 16.74 -32.43
C ILE A 173 9.85 17.79 -33.16
N ASN A 174 10.66 17.32 -34.10
CA ASN A 174 11.29 18.14 -35.14
C ASN A 174 10.85 17.62 -36.53
N SER A 175 11.59 17.93 -37.58
CA SER A 175 11.27 17.64 -38.98
C SER A 175 11.53 16.18 -39.36
N SER A 176 12.38 15.50 -38.59
CA SER A 176 12.88 14.14 -38.89
C SER A 176 12.91 13.22 -37.67
N ASP A 177 12.87 13.77 -36.47
CA ASP A 177 13.01 13.04 -35.22
C ASP A 177 11.81 13.31 -34.32
N ILE A 178 11.41 12.27 -33.59
CA ILE A 178 10.42 12.36 -32.51
C ILE A 178 10.98 11.66 -31.27
N ILE A 179 10.93 12.34 -30.13
CA ILE A 179 11.43 11.82 -28.86
C ILE A 179 10.24 11.63 -27.92
N LEU A 180 10.00 10.39 -27.52
CA LEU A 180 9.00 10.04 -26.51
C LEU A 180 9.68 10.11 -25.15
N ILE A 181 9.12 10.90 -24.25
CA ILE A 181 9.62 11.09 -22.90
C ILE A 181 8.59 10.52 -21.93
N GLU A 182 9.02 9.56 -21.13
CA GLU A 182 8.29 9.08 -19.94
C GLU A 182 8.80 9.87 -18.73
N ALA A 183 7.90 10.48 -17.95
CA ALA A 183 8.23 11.32 -16.82
C ALA A 183 7.70 10.71 -15.51
N LYS A 184 8.60 10.35 -14.60
CA LYS A 184 8.27 9.78 -13.29
C LYS A 184 8.88 10.58 -12.16
N SER A 185 8.17 10.66 -11.04
CA SER A 185 8.75 11.19 -9.78
C SER A 185 9.98 10.39 -9.35
N LYS A 186 9.93 9.07 -9.47
CA LYS A 186 11.05 8.16 -9.32
C LYS A 186 11.04 7.14 -10.45
N VAL A 187 12.13 7.03 -11.21
CA VAL A 187 12.25 6.09 -12.32
C VAL A 187 12.73 4.73 -11.79
N SER A 188 11.99 3.67 -12.14
CA SER A 188 12.36 2.28 -11.89
C SER A 188 12.81 1.56 -13.17
N GLU A 189 13.38 0.37 -13.04
CA GLU A 189 13.71 -0.47 -14.19
C GLU A 189 12.46 -0.91 -14.96
N ASP A 190 11.34 -1.17 -14.26
CA ASP A 190 10.07 -1.54 -14.88
C ASP A 190 9.53 -0.38 -15.73
N ASP A 191 9.60 0.86 -15.25
CA ASP A 191 9.21 2.04 -16.05
C ASP A 191 10.01 2.13 -17.36
N VAL A 192 11.33 1.85 -17.30
CA VAL A 192 12.19 1.81 -18.49
C VAL A 192 11.72 0.70 -19.45
N ASN A 193 11.43 -0.49 -18.94
CA ASN A 193 10.98 -1.61 -19.75
C ASN A 193 9.64 -1.33 -20.43
N GLU A 194 8.65 -0.83 -19.68
CA GLU A 194 7.36 -0.44 -20.25
C GLU A 194 7.51 0.65 -21.32
N HIS A 195 8.37 1.64 -21.09
CA HIS A 195 8.62 2.69 -22.08
C HIS A 195 9.27 2.16 -23.36
N LEU A 196 10.20 1.20 -23.24
CA LEU A 196 10.77 0.52 -24.40
C LEU A 196 9.70 -0.24 -25.20
N GLU A 197 8.73 -0.85 -24.51
CA GLU A 197 7.59 -1.42 -25.20
C GLU A 197 6.78 -0.33 -25.91
N ARG A 198 6.44 0.78 -25.25
CA ARG A 198 5.70 1.92 -25.86
C ARG A 198 6.38 2.41 -27.14
N LEU A 199 7.70 2.62 -27.09
CA LEU A 199 8.54 2.99 -28.23
C LEU A 199 8.42 2.00 -29.40
N SER A 200 8.48 0.70 -29.12
CA SER A 200 8.44 -0.34 -30.16
C SER A 200 7.12 -0.41 -30.93
N LYS A 201 6.00 0.03 -30.32
CA LYS A 201 4.67 0.05 -30.93
C LYS A 201 4.30 1.43 -31.51
N PHE A 202 5.09 2.48 -31.24
CA PHE A 202 4.73 3.87 -31.54
C PHE A 202 4.30 4.09 -32.99
N LYS A 203 5.12 3.68 -33.97
CA LYS A 203 4.83 3.90 -35.40
C LYS A 203 3.53 3.22 -35.86
N ARG A 204 3.16 2.09 -35.25
CA ARG A 204 1.89 1.40 -35.53
C ARG A 204 0.69 2.24 -35.09
N PHE A 205 0.80 2.94 -33.96
CA PHE A 205 -0.24 3.83 -33.45
C PHE A 205 -0.20 5.21 -34.14
N PHE A 206 0.96 5.70 -34.56
CA PHE A 206 1.11 6.99 -35.24
C PHE A 206 1.73 6.87 -36.64
N PRO A 207 1.01 6.32 -37.64
CA PRO A 207 1.54 6.13 -39.00
C PRO A 207 2.05 7.41 -39.67
N ARG A 208 1.52 8.58 -39.31
CA ARG A 208 1.99 9.88 -39.80
C ARG A 208 3.47 10.18 -39.51
N TYR A 209 4.07 9.47 -38.55
CA TYR A 209 5.49 9.59 -38.19
C TYR A 209 6.32 8.38 -38.65
N GLU A 210 5.85 7.60 -39.62
CA GLU A 210 6.55 6.39 -40.09
C GLU A 210 7.98 6.69 -40.61
N SER A 211 8.13 7.80 -41.34
CA SER A 211 9.42 8.27 -41.87
C SER A 211 10.31 8.95 -40.83
N TYR A 212 9.80 9.21 -39.62
CA TYR A 212 10.55 9.86 -38.56
C TYR A 212 11.40 8.83 -37.82
N ARG A 213 12.55 9.26 -37.32
CA ARG A 213 13.34 8.50 -36.37
C ARG A 213 12.73 8.67 -34.98
N VAL A 214 12.25 7.58 -34.41
CA VAL A 214 11.69 7.55 -33.05
C VAL A 214 12.83 7.33 -32.07
N LEU A 215 12.98 8.23 -31.10
CA LEU A 215 13.93 8.16 -30.00
C LEU A 215 13.16 8.12 -28.67
N GLY A 216 13.84 7.70 -27.60
CA GLY A 216 13.25 7.60 -26.28
C GLY A 216 14.05 8.34 -25.22
N ALA A 217 13.34 8.87 -24.23
CA ALA A 217 13.90 9.42 -23.02
C ALA A 217 13.10 8.98 -21.79
N VAL A 218 13.78 8.86 -20.66
CA VAL A 218 13.14 8.80 -19.33
C VAL A 218 13.55 10.03 -18.55
N ALA A 219 12.61 10.61 -17.82
CA ALA A 219 12.81 11.79 -17.00
C ALA A 219 12.34 11.52 -15.58
N GLY A 220 13.09 11.98 -14.58
CA GLY A 220 12.60 11.95 -13.22
C GLY A 220 13.42 12.74 -12.20
N MET A 221 12.78 13.02 -11.06
CA MET A 221 13.42 13.71 -9.95
C MET A 221 14.43 12.78 -9.27
N VAL A 222 14.07 11.50 -9.12
CA VAL A 222 14.91 10.47 -8.55
C VAL A 222 15.18 9.38 -9.59
N ILE A 223 16.45 9.19 -9.94
CA ILE A 223 16.88 8.12 -10.85
C ILE A 223 18.03 7.37 -10.19
N PRO A 224 17.80 6.18 -9.63
CA PRO A 224 18.87 5.33 -9.10
C PRO A 224 19.97 5.12 -10.15
N LEU A 225 21.23 5.07 -9.71
CA LEU A 225 22.39 5.04 -10.62
C LEU A 225 22.40 3.80 -11.54
N ASP A 226 21.97 2.66 -11.00
CA ASP A 226 21.79 1.41 -11.73
C ASP A 226 20.69 1.51 -12.80
N VAL A 227 19.54 2.12 -12.47
CA VAL A 227 18.45 2.39 -13.41
C VAL A 227 18.89 3.38 -14.49
N SER A 228 19.59 4.46 -14.13
CA SER A 228 20.17 5.43 -15.07
C SER A 228 21.12 4.75 -16.07
N ARG A 229 22.04 3.92 -15.58
CA ARG A 229 22.94 3.13 -16.43
C ARG A 229 22.20 2.13 -17.31
N TYR A 230 21.12 1.54 -16.80
CA TYR A 230 20.28 0.63 -17.57
C TYR A 230 19.59 1.35 -18.74
N ALA A 231 18.91 2.47 -18.48
CA ALA A 231 18.27 3.31 -19.49
C ALA A 231 19.29 3.79 -20.55
N TYR A 232 20.47 4.25 -20.11
CA TYR A 232 21.59 4.59 -21.00
C TYR A 232 21.95 3.43 -21.95
N ARG A 233 22.15 2.22 -21.41
CA ARG A 233 22.49 1.04 -22.23
C ARG A 233 21.38 0.62 -23.19
N LYS A 234 20.12 0.92 -22.87
CA LYS A 234 18.98 0.67 -23.76
C LYS A 234 18.84 1.73 -24.86
N GLY A 235 19.71 2.74 -24.86
CA GLY A 235 19.73 3.79 -25.87
C GLY A 235 18.74 4.91 -25.61
N LEU A 236 18.32 5.10 -24.36
CA LEU A 236 17.43 6.19 -23.94
C LEU A 236 18.22 7.38 -23.42
N PHE A 237 17.73 8.59 -23.73
CA PHE A 237 18.14 9.77 -22.99
C PHE A 237 17.66 9.66 -21.54
N VAL A 238 18.46 10.14 -20.59
CA VAL A 238 18.16 10.14 -19.17
C VAL A 238 18.18 11.58 -18.71
N ILE A 239 17.00 12.11 -18.37
CA ILE A 239 16.82 13.47 -17.87
C ILE A 239 16.64 13.40 -16.36
N GLY A 240 17.61 13.94 -15.62
CA GLY A 240 17.57 13.93 -14.16
C GLY A 240 17.88 15.30 -13.57
N GLN A 241 17.77 15.40 -12.25
CA GLN A 241 18.09 16.62 -11.52
C GLN A 241 19.60 16.76 -11.32
N SER A 242 20.13 17.96 -11.54
CA SER A 242 21.48 18.39 -11.17
C SER A 242 21.41 19.76 -10.52
N GLY A 243 21.55 19.81 -9.19
CA GLY A 243 21.24 21.01 -8.41
C GLY A 243 19.76 21.38 -8.56
N ASP A 244 19.49 22.64 -8.91
CA ASP A 244 18.11 23.15 -9.08
C ASP A 244 17.56 22.97 -10.50
N ASN A 245 18.32 22.36 -11.42
CA ASN A 245 17.95 22.25 -12.84
C ASN A 245 17.81 20.80 -13.29
N LEU A 246 16.99 20.58 -14.31
CA LEU A 246 16.99 19.34 -15.09
C LEU A 246 18.12 19.36 -16.13
N VAL A 247 18.80 18.24 -16.29
CA VAL A 247 19.89 18.03 -17.25
C VAL A 247 19.79 16.66 -17.92
N ILE A 248 20.34 16.51 -19.11
CA ILE A 248 20.56 15.19 -19.73
C ILE A 248 21.82 14.60 -19.12
N LEU A 249 21.67 13.52 -18.36
CA LEU A 249 22.73 12.81 -17.63
C LEU A 249 23.65 11.96 -18.54
N ASN A 250 23.22 11.67 -19.78
CA ASN A 250 24.07 10.96 -20.73
C ASN A 250 25.34 11.76 -21.02
N ASP A 251 26.46 11.09 -21.29
CA ASP A 251 27.68 11.76 -21.76
C ASP A 251 27.60 12.14 -23.25
N ASP A 252 28.65 12.75 -23.80
CA ASP A 252 28.73 13.14 -25.21
C ASP A 252 28.97 11.97 -26.17
N LYS A 253 29.42 10.83 -25.61
CA LYS A 253 29.65 9.58 -26.36
C LYS A 253 28.35 8.81 -26.60
N PHE A 254 27.31 9.10 -25.82
CA PHE A 254 26.01 8.49 -25.96
C PHE A 254 25.45 8.60 -27.38
N ARG A 255 24.83 7.52 -27.84
CA ARG A 255 24.14 7.43 -29.13
C ARG A 255 22.74 6.86 -28.89
N PRO A 256 21.68 7.64 -29.15
CA PRO A 256 20.33 7.17 -28.89
C PRO A 256 19.95 6.09 -29.91
N ARG A 257 19.26 5.05 -29.43
CA ARG A 257 18.69 4.01 -30.30
C ARG A 257 17.50 4.59 -31.06
N GLY A 258 17.28 4.11 -32.28
CA GLY A 258 16.06 4.38 -33.06
C GLY A 258 15.08 3.22 -32.95
N TRP A 259 13.78 3.52 -32.93
CA TRP A 259 12.67 2.54 -32.95
C TRP A 259 11.81 2.67 -34.21
#